data_AF-A0A1F8SNC3-F1
#
_entry.id   AF-A0A1F8SNC3-F1
#
_cell.length_a   1.000
_cell.length_b   1.000
_cell.length_c   1.000
_cell.angle_alpha   90.00
_cell.angle_beta   90.00
_cell.angle_gamma   90.00
#
_symmetry.space_group_name_H-M   'P 1'
#
loop_
_entity.id
_entity.type
_entity.pdbx_description
1 polymer ?
#
loop_
_entity_poly.entity_id
_entity_poly.type
_entity_poly.pdbx_seq_one_letter_code
_entity_poly.pdbx_strand_id
1 'polypeptide(L)'
;MSHNPKVLPVLFNGVVTPSDKLPVTYLPVMLGITLTWPVWPLFIAGFWAYWSRIKSRSVDWRSLTPIALWFLVLFVYVVILHPPMYDGYRHFLFILPPVFILGGLSIQAIWERLRKPWSFALTLFVLVVPGVIGLVRLHPYEYTYYNLLVGETGGAYRRFETDFWLTCYKELMAQVDEKVSPGSTLFVHRQPSIAQEYASPGIIIERYDPEDDRTFPGSLLLLVTRANSDLSIHPDAPEILNVGQEGAKFCLVKEIP
;
A
#
# COMPACT_ATOMS: atom_id res chain seq x y z
N MET A 1 16.61 -6.93 15.78
CA MET A 1 15.21 -7.21 15.38
C MET A 1 15.03 -8.55 14.65
N SER A 2 16.08 -9.35 14.39
CA SER A 2 16.00 -10.65 13.68
C SER A 2 15.57 -11.85 14.54
N HIS A 3 15.60 -11.74 15.88
CA HIS A 3 15.36 -12.88 16.77
C HIS A 3 13.95 -12.98 17.35
N ASN A 4 13.07 -12.00 17.11
CA ASN A 4 11.65 -12.03 17.52
C ASN A 4 10.84 -11.04 16.67
N PRO A 5 10.45 -11.39 15.43
CA PRO A 5 9.57 -10.52 14.64
C PRO A 5 8.24 -10.40 15.38
N LYS A 6 7.78 -9.16 15.65
CA LYS A 6 6.41 -8.95 16.13
C LYS A 6 5.45 -9.53 15.10
N VAL A 7 4.63 -10.48 15.53
CA VAL A 7 3.54 -11.01 14.72
C VAL A 7 2.43 -9.96 14.71
N LEU A 8 2.11 -9.44 13.54
CA LEU A 8 1.09 -8.41 13.35
C LEU A 8 -0.11 -8.99 12.59
N PRO A 9 -1.33 -8.55 12.89
CA PRO A 9 -2.48 -8.85 12.04
C PRO A 9 -2.34 -8.12 10.70
N VAL A 10 -2.55 -8.83 9.60
CA VAL A 10 -2.47 -8.30 8.24
C VAL A 10 -3.77 -8.63 7.51
N LEU A 11 -4.41 -7.63 6.91
CA LEU A 11 -5.59 -7.83 6.08
C LEU A 11 -5.17 -8.25 4.67
N PHE A 12 -5.50 -9.48 4.28
CA PHE A 12 -5.20 -9.99 2.95
C PHE A 12 -6.41 -10.71 2.34
N ASN A 13 -6.87 -10.19 1.19
CA ASN A 13 -8.07 -10.63 0.49
C ASN A 13 -9.31 -10.79 1.40
N GLY A 14 -9.50 -9.85 2.34
CA GLY A 14 -10.64 -9.80 3.26
C GLY A 14 -10.48 -10.66 4.52
N VAL A 15 -9.37 -11.40 4.65
CA VAL A 15 -9.09 -12.24 5.82
C VAL A 15 -7.94 -11.64 6.61
N VAL A 16 -8.13 -11.46 7.91
CA VAL A 16 -7.07 -11.04 8.83
C VAL A 16 -6.20 -12.25 9.16
N THR A 17 -4.95 -12.21 8.71
CA THR A 17 -3.98 -13.30 8.86
C THR A 17 -2.76 -12.78 9.63
N PRO A 18 -2.17 -13.57 10.55
CA PRO A 18 -0.89 -13.24 11.15
C PRO A 18 0.22 -13.06 10.10
N SER A 19 1.10 -12.07 10.30
CA SER A 19 2.17 -11.71 9.36
C SER A 19 3.15 -12.85 9.03
N ASP A 20 3.29 -13.84 9.91
CA ASP A 20 4.13 -15.03 9.77
C ASP A 20 3.40 -16.23 9.12
N LYS A 21 2.09 -16.11 8.88
CA LYS A 21 1.23 -17.14 8.28
C LYS A 21 0.58 -16.70 6.98
N LEU A 22 1.09 -15.66 6.36
CA LEU A 22 0.58 -15.18 5.08
C LEU A 22 0.79 -16.23 3.97
N PRO A 23 -0.16 -16.35 3.02
CA PRO A 23 -0.01 -17.30 1.94
C PRO A 23 1.12 -16.89 0.99
N VAL A 24 1.67 -17.87 0.28
CA VAL A 24 2.74 -17.69 -0.72
C VAL A 24 2.36 -16.69 -1.81
N THR A 25 1.06 -16.52 -2.02
CA THR A 25 0.47 -15.58 -2.99
C THR A 25 0.51 -14.13 -2.54
N TYR A 26 0.81 -13.84 -1.27
CA TYR A 26 0.81 -12.48 -0.73
C TYR A 26 1.74 -11.55 -1.51
N LEU A 27 3.03 -11.87 -1.61
CA LEU A 27 3.99 -11.02 -2.32
C LEU A 27 3.64 -10.86 -3.81
N PRO A 28 3.37 -11.95 -4.58
CA PRO A 28 2.95 -11.82 -5.97
C PRO A 28 1.69 -10.96 -6.16
N VAL A 29 0.69 -11.11 -5.29
CA VAL A 29 -0.55 -10.33 -5.36
C VAL A 29 -0.26 -8.86 -5.05
N MET A 30 0.45 -8.56 -3.97
CA MET A 30 0.82 -7.18 -3.61
C MET A 30 1.56 -6.51 -4.76
N LEU A 31 2.66 -7.10 -5.23
CA LEU A 31 3.41 -6.64 -6.40
C LEU A 31 2.52 -6.44 -7.64
N GLY A 32 1.55 -7.32 -7.85
CA GLY A 32 0.58 -7.26 -8.94
C GLY A 32 -0.41 -6.11 -8.87
N ILE A 33 -0.88 -5.75 -7.67
CA ILE A 33 -2.01 -4.82 -7.50
C ILE A 33 -1.60 -3.42 -7.03
N THR A 34 -0.41 -3.22 -6.48
CA THR A 34 0.06 -1.91 -5.98
C THR A 34 1.07 -1.22 -6.91
N LEU A 35 1.52 -1.91 -7.97
CA LEU A 35 2.26 -1.29 -9.07
C LEU A 35 1.29 -0.93 -10.18
N THR A 36 1.61 0.08 -10.99
CA THR A 36 0.81 0.40 -12.16
C THR A 36 0.75 -0.80 -13.09
N TRP A 37 -0.43 -1.09 -13.65
CA TRP A 37 -0.65 -2.29 -14.45
C TRP A 37 0.36 -2.51 -15.60
N PRO A 38 0.96 -1.48 -16.24
CA PRO A 38 1.93 -1.70 -17.32
C PRO A 38 3.25 -2.33 -16.88
N VAL A 39 3.60 -2.30 -15.58
CA VAL A 39 4.88 -2.80 -15.09
C VAL A 39 5.10 -4.26 -15.45
N TRP A 40 4.11 -5.13 -15.22
CA TRP A 40 4.24 -6.57 -15.45
C TRP A 40 4.29 -6.94 -16.94
N PRO A 41 3.43 -6.40 -17.83
CA PRO A 41 3.58 -6.55 -19.28
C PRO A 41 4.96 -6.09 -19.79
N LEU A 42 5.44 -4.92 -19.33
CA LEU A 42 6.75 -4.40 -19.72
C LEU A 42 7.89 -5.28 -19.19
N PHE A 43 7.81 -5.77 -17.97
CA PHE A 43 8.79 -6.69 -17.40
C PHE A 43 8.88 -7.98 -18.22
N ILE A 44 7.73 -8.60 -18.50
CA ILE A 44 7.65 -9.85 -19.28
C ILE A 44 8.20 -9.62 -20.70
N ALA A 45 7.71 -8.60 -21.41
CA ALA A 45 8.21 -8.27 -22.75
C ALA A 45 9.72 -7.96 -22.75
N GLY A 46 10.24 -7.46 -21.63
CA GLY A 46 11.64 -7.07 -21.47
C GLY A 46 12.51 -8.30 -21.33
N PHE A 47 12.04 -9.26 -20.53
CA PHE A 47 12.65 -10.57 -20.43
C PHE A 47 12.66 -11.30 -21.79
N TRP A 48 11.56 -11.25 -22.56
CA TRP A 48 11.52 -11.83 -23.91
C TRP A 48 12.46 -11.13 -24.88
N ALA A 49 12.52 -9.80 -24.85
CA ALA A 49 13.44 -9.01 -25.66
C ALA A 49 14.89 -9.38 -25.32
N TYR A 50 15.22 -9.50 -24.04
CA TYR A 50 16.52 -9.95 -23.57
C TYR A 50 16.86 -11.36 -24.09
N TRP A 51 15.96 -12.31 -23.89
CA TRP A 51 16.13 -13.70 -24.34
C TRP A 51 16.36 -13.78 -25.85
N SER A 52 15.59 -13.03 -26.63
CA SER A 52 15.73 -12.99 -28.09
C SER A 52 17.10 -12.46 -28.53
N ARG A 53 17.60 -11.40 -27.87
CA ARG A 53 18.92 -10.79 -28.12
C ARG A 53 20.10 -11.71 -27.74
N ILE A 54 19.96 -12.52 -26.69
CA ILE A 54 20.94 -13.58 -26.37
C ILE A 54 20.95 -14.63 -27.48
N LYS A 55 19.77 -15.11 -27.89
CA LYS A 55 19.64 -16.17 -28.91
C LYS A 55 20.20 -15.74 -30.26
N SER A 56 20.02 -14.48 -30.64
CA SER A 56 20.62 -13.88 -31.85
C SER A 56 22.10 -13.53 -31.70
N ARG A 57 22.72 -13.77 -30.53
CA ARG A 57 24.11 -13.41 -30.19
C ARG A 57 24.41 -11.91 -30.37
N SER A 58 23.38 -11.06 -30.31
CA SER A 58 23.56 -9.60 -30.42
C SER A 58 23.98 -8.95 -29.11
N VAL A 59 23.84 -9.67 -27.99
CA VAL A 59 24.22 -9.21 -26.64
C VAL A 59 24.88 -10.37 -25.89
N ASP A 60 25.93 -10.07 -25.12
CA ASP A 60 26.56 -11.04 -24.21
C ASP A 60 25.61 -11.37 -23.05
N TRP A 61 25.44 -12.66 -22.75
CA TRP A 61 24.62 -13.13 -21.63
C TRP A 61 25.06 -12.51 -20.30
N ARG A 62 26.35 -12.21 -20.13
CA ARG A 62 26.90 -11.61 -18.90
C ARG A 62 26.36 -10.20 -18.58
N SER A 63 25.71 -9.54 -19.54
CA SER A 63 25.17 -8.18 -19.37
C SER A 63 23.97 -8.13 -18.41
N LEU A 64 22.84 -8.75 -18.78
CA LEU A 64 21.60 -8.69 -18.01
C LEU A 64 21.25 -10.00 -17.28
N THR A 65 22.00 -11.10 -17.50
CA THR A 65 21.76 -12.36 -16.76
C THR A 65 21.89 -12.15 -15.25
N PRO A 66 22.91 -11.45 -14.73
CA PRO A 66 22.98 -11.18 -13.29
C PRO A 66 21.76 -10.41 -12.75
N ILE A 67 21.18 -9.51 -13.55
CA ILE A 67 20.00 -8.72 -13.19
C ILE A 67 18.73 -9.59 -13.18
N ALA A 68 18.56 -10.46 -14.18
CA ALA A 68 17.46 -11.43 -14.20
C ALA A 68 17.57 -12.42 -13.03
N LEU A 69 18.79 -12.88 -12.73
CA LEU A 69 19.06 -13.74 -11.57
C LEU A 69 18.83 -13.01 -10.24
N TRP A 70 19.14 -11.72 -10.14
CA TRP A 70 18.84 -10.92 -8.95
C TRP A 70 17.34 -10.93 -8.64
N PHE A 71 16.48 -10.68 -9.63
CA PHE A 71 15.03 -10.83 -9.45
C PHE A 71 14.65 -12.27 -9.05
N LEU A 72 15.12 -13.25 -9.82
CA LEU A 72 14.73 -14.65 -9.64
C LEU A 72 15.12 -15.19 -8.26
N VAL A 73 16.36 -14.98 -7.83
CA VAL A 73 16.88 -15.49 -6.55
C VAL A 73 16.08 -14.91 -5.39
N LEU A 74 15.83 -13.60 -5.39
CA LEU A 74 15.08 -12.96 -4.32
C LEU A 74 13.61 -13.36 -4.32
N PHE A 75 12.99 -13.43 -5.49
CA PHE A 75 11.60 -13.84 -5.61
C PHE A 75 11.42 -15.29 -5.12
N VAL A 76 12.28 -16.20 -5.56
CA VAL A 76 12.29 -17.60 -5.12
C VAL A 76 12.59 -17.71 -3.63
N TYR A 77 13.52 -16.92 -3.09
CA TYR A 77 13.81 -16.87 -1.66
C TYR A 77 12.54 -16.57 -0.83
N VAL A 78 11.75 -15.57 -1.22
CA VAL A 78 10.52 -15.21 -0.50
C VAL A 78 9.45 -16.28 -0.62
N VAL A 79 9.27 -16.85 -1.83
CA VAL A 79 8.29 -17.90 -2.11
C VAL A 79 8.64 -19.24 -1.45
N ILE A 80 9.91 -19.51 -1.13
CA ILE A 80 10.31 -20.74 -0.45
C ILE A 80 10.32 -20.56 1.07
N LEU A 81 10.92 -19.47 1.57
CA LEU A 81 11.16 -19.31 2.99
C LEU A 81 10.03 -18.63 3.76
N HIS A 82 9.09 -17.99 3.08
CA HIS A 82 7.95 -17.30 3.69
C HIS A 82 8.34 -16.41 4.89
N PRO A 83 9.28 -15.46 4.71
CA PRO A 83 9.61 -14.52 5.78
C PRO A 83 8.36 -13.77 6.23
N PRO A 84 8.23 -13.37 7.51
CA PRO A 84 7.08 -12.57 7.95
C PRO A 84 6.92 -11.27 7.14
N MET A 85 5.70 -11.02 6.66
CA MET A 85 5.39 -9.85 5.81
C MET A 85 4.20 -9.07 6.38
N TYR A 86 4.22 -7.76 6.21
CA TYR A 86 3.16 -6.84 6.60
C TYR A 86 3.39 -5.50 5.91
N ASP A 87 2.39 -4.62 5.90
CA ASP A 87 2.49 -3.28 5.32
C ASP A 87 2.86 -3.33 3.81
N GLY A 88 2.15 -4.19 3.07
CA GLY A 88 2.37 -4.43 1.64
C GLY A 88 3.66 -5.22 1.34
N TYR A 89 4.38 -4.80 0.31
CA TYR A 89 5.63 -5.42 -0.16
C TYR A 89 6.88 -4.59 0.20
N ARG A 90 6.76 -3.63 1.14
CA ARG A 90 7.82 -2.65 1.44
C ARG A 90 9.15 -3.28 1.88
N HIS A 91 9.12 -4.43 2.55
CA HIS A 91 10.34 -5.15 2.94
C HIS A 91 11.08 -5.75 1.76
N PHE A 92 10.46 -5.78 0.56
CA PHE A 92 10.99 -6.37 -0.66
C PHE A 92 11.13 -5.35 -1.80
N LEU A 93 11.22 -4.05 -1.49
CA LEU A 93 11.43 -3.01 -2.50
C LEU A 93 12.70 -3.24 -3.34
N PHE A 94 13.68 -3.97 -2.80
CA PHE A 94 14.88 -4.37 -3.52
C PHE A 94 14.63 -5.37 -4.67
N ILE A 95 13.42 -5.92 -4.82
CA ILE A 95 13.02 -6.73 -5.99
C ILE A 95 12.68 -5.84 -7.19
N LEU A 96 12.33 -4.56 -6.98
CA LEU A 96 11.88 -3.67 -8.05
C LEU A 96 12.95 -3.20 -9.05
N PRO A 97 14.20 -2.90 -8.66
CA PRO A 97 15.22 -2.45 -9.62
C PRO A 97 15.39 -3.38 -10.84
N PRO A 98 15.55 -4.71 -10.70
CA PRO A 98 15.65 -5.58 -11.87
C PRO A 98 14.35 -5.61 -12.70
N VAL A 99 13.19 -5.44 -12.07
CA VAL A 99 11.89 -5.35 -12.76
C VAL A 99 11.87 -4.13 -13.69
N PHE A 100 12.27 -2.95 -13.20
CA PHE A 100 12.27 -1.73 -13.98
C PHE A 100 13.37 -1.68 -15.04
N ILE A 101 14.56 -2.25 -14.78
CA ILE A 101 15.62 -2.37 -15.78
C ILE A 101 15.15 -3.22 -16.97
N LEU A 102 14.54 -4.38 -16.70
CA LEU A 102 13.99 -5.22 -17.75
C LEU A 102 12.78 -4.55 -18.43
N GLY A 103 11.93 -3.83 -17.68
CA GLY A 103 10.88 -3.00 -18.26
C GLY A 103 11.41 -1.92 -19.22
N GLY A 104 12.55 -1.31 -18.91
CA GLY A 104 13.24 -0.36 -19.79
C GLY A 104 13.69 -1.00 -21.12
N LEU A 105 14.12 -2.26 -21.10
CA LEU A 105 14.47 -3.00 -22.31
C LEU A 105 13.26 -3.20 -23.23
N SER A 106 12.05 -3.37 -22.69
CA SER A 106 10.83 -3.36 -23.49
C SER A 106 10.60 -2.04 -24.19
N ILE A 107 10.74 -0.93 -23.45
CA ILE A 107 10.57 0.41 -24.03
C ILE A 107 11.59 0.64 -25.15
N GLN A 108 12.84 0.20 -24.96
CA GLN A 108 13.86 0.24 -26.01
C GLN A 108 13.46 -0.60 -27.23
N ALA A 109 13.00 -1.84 -27.03
CA ALA A 109 12.57 -2.70 -28.14
C ALA A 109 11.35 -2.14 -28.88
N ILE A 110 10.42 -1.49 -28.16
CA ILE A 110 9.29 -0.78 -28.74
C ILE A 110 9.78 0.40 -29.60
N TRP A 111 10.72 1.21 -29.10
CA TRP A 111 11.33 2.31 -29.85
C TRP A 111 11.97 1.85 -31.16
N GLU A 112 12.79 0.79 -31.11
CA GLU A 112 13.46 0.21 -32.28
C GLU A 112 12.46 -0.26 -33.36
N ARG A 113 11.25 -0.66 -32.94
CA ARG A 113 10.19 -1.17 -33.83
C ARG A 113 9.26 -0.05 -34.34
N LEU A 114 9.00 0.95 -33.52
CA LEU A 114 8.18 2.12 -33.85
C LEU A 114 9.01 3.17 -34.58
N ARG A 115 9.04 3.09 -35.91
CA ARG A 115 9.84 4.00 -36.77
C ARG A 115 9.38 5.47 -36.75
N LYS A 116 8.23 5.79 -36.15
CA LYS A 116 7.67 7.16 -36.12
C LYS A 116 7.68 7.71 -34.68
N PRO A 117 8.34 8.85 -34.40
CA PRO A 117 8.42 9.42 -33.05
C PRO A 117 7.07 9.65 -32.36
N TRP A 118 6.04 10.08 -33.10
CA TRP A 118 4.71 10.31 -32.53
C TRP A 118 4.04 9.03 -32.03
N SER A 119 4.26 7.90 -32.71
CA SER A 119 3.68 6.61 -32.31
C SER A 119 4.31 6.08 -31.02
N PHE A 120 5.61 6.32 -30.84
CA PHE A 120 6.30 6.03 -29.59
C PHE A 120 5.84 6.95 -28.47
N ALA A 121 5.71 8.26 -28.73
CA ALA A 121 5.20 9.22 -27.76
C ALA A 121 3.79 8.85 -27.28
N LEU A 122 2.89 8.45 -28.20
CA LEU A 122 1.57 7.96 -27.85
C LEU A 122 1.63 6.68 -26.99
N THR A 123 2.53 5.76 -27.31
CA THR A 123 2.72 4.54 -26.53
C THR A 123 3.18 4.85 -25.11
N LEU A 124 4.19 5.72 -24.95
CA LEU A 124 4.65 6.18 -23.64
C LEU A 124 3.54 6.88 -22.86
N PHE A 125 2.75 7.73 -23.53
CA PHE A 125 1.61 8.39 -22.91
C PHE A 125 0.63 7.37 -22.33
N VAL A 126 0.22 6.37 -23.10
CA VAL A 126 -0.68 5.30 -22.62
C VAL A 126 -0.10 4.52 -21.44
N LEU A 127 1.21 4.27 -21.42
CA LEU A 127 1.88 3.55 -20.33
C LEU A 127 1.98 4.39 -19.04
N VAL A 128 2.11 5.71 -19.14
CA VAL A 128 2.35 6.61 -17.99
C VAL A 128 1.04 7.13 -17.39
N VAL A 129 0.03 7.41 -18.23
CA VAL A 129 -1.23 8.05 -17.82
C VAL A 129 -1.92 7.37 -16.63
N PRO A 130 -2.05 6.03 -16.53
CA PRO A 130 -2.67 5.40 -15.38
C PRO A 130 -1.99 5.73 -14.05
N GLY A 131 -0.65 5.85 -14.05
CA GLY A 131 0.11 6.24 -12.87
C GLY A 131 -0.12 7.71 -12.52
N VAL A 132 -0.12 8.60 -13.51
CA VAL A 132 -0.38 10.03 -13.30
C VAL A 132 -1.78 10.28 -12.76
N ILE A 133 -2.79 9.58 -13.30
CA ILE A 133 -4.17 9.65 -12.78
C ILE A 133 -4.21 9.22 -11.32
N GLY A 134 -3.54 8.11 -10.98
CA GLY A 134 -3.44 7.63 -9.59
C GLY A 134 -2.80 8.66 -8.66
N LEU A 135 -1.69 9.29 -9.07
CA LEU A 135 -1.02 10.33 -8.28
C LEU A 135 -1.95 11.53 -8.02
N VAL A 136 -2.64 12.02 -9.06
CA VAL A 136 -3.54 13.17 -8.93
C VAL A 136 -4.75 12.84 -8.06
N ARG A 137 -5.37 11.68 -8.26
CA ARG A 137 -6.56 11.27 -7.51
C ARG A 137 -6.26 10.99 -6.05
N LEU A 138 -5.09 10.43 -5.75
CA LEU A 138 -4.76 10.02 -4.40
C LEU A 138 -4.09 11.10 -3.59
N HIS A 139 -3.64 12.21 -4.18
CA HIS A 139 -2.96 13.28 -3.44
C HIS A 139 -3.77 13.73 -2.20
N PRO A 140 -3.17 13.79 -0.98
CA PRO A 140 -1.74 13.58 -0.63
C PRO A 140 -1.39 12.15 -0.11
N TYR A 141 -2.21 11.15 -0.45
CA TYR A 141 -2.15 9.75 -0.02
C TYR A 141 -1.68 8.78 -1.13
N GLU A 142 -0.77 9.20 -2.01
CA GLU A 142 -0.37 8.45 -3.21
C GLU A 142 0.16 7.05 -2.91
N TYR A 143 0.77 6.84 -1.74
CA TYR A 143 1.28 5.52 -1.35
C TYR A 143 0.17 4.49 -1.05
N THR A 144 -1.07 4.93 -0.86
CA THR A 144 -2.24 4.05 -0.70
C THR A 144 -2.73 3.47 -2.03
N TYR A 145 -2.01 3.72 -3.12
CA TYR A 145 -2.37 3.31 -4.47
C TYR A 145 -2.57 1.81 -4.64
N TYR A 146 -3.72 1.49 -5.21
CA TYR A 146 -4.01 0.22 -5.85
C TYR A 146 -4.38 0.46 -7.30
N ASN A 147 -4.01 -0.46 -8.18
CA ASN A 147 -4.25 -0.31 -9.60
C ASN A 147 -5.70 -0.65 -9.99
N LEU A 148 -6.06 -0.30 -11.23
CA LEU A 148 -7.41 -0.49 -11.76
C LEU A 148 -7.89 -1.96 -11.75
N LEU A 149 -6.98 -2.95 -11.76
CA LEU A 149 -7.35 -4.37 -11.80
C LEU A 149 -8.06 -4.84 -10.52
N VAL A 150 -7.88 -4.13 -9.41
CA VAL A 150 -8.54 -4.41 -8.13
C VAL A 150 -9.64 -3.38 -7.81
N GLY A 151 -9.96 -2.48 -8.75
CA GLY A 151 -10.93 -1.40 -8.54
C GLY A 151 -10.34 -0.20 -7.80
N GLU A 152 -9.05 0.07 -8.01
CA GLU A 152 -8.33 1.18 -7.37
C GLU A 152 -8.35 1.08 -5.83
N THR A 153 -8.08 2.16 -5.10
CA THR A 153 -7.97 2.12 -3.63
C THR A 153 -9.32 1.77 -2.99
N GLY A 154 -10.42 2.23 -3.59
CA GLY A 154 -11.78 1.88 -3.17
C GLY A 154 -12.09 0.38 -3.26
N GLY A 155 -11.69 -0.28 -4.34
CA GLY A 155 -11.89 -1.73 -4.52
C GLY A 155 -10.95 -2.61 -3.69
N ALA A 156 -9.82 -2.04 -3.24
CA ALA A 156 -8.92 -2.68 -2.28
C ALA A 156 -9.39 -2.54 -0.82
N TYR A 157 -10.20 -1.53 -0.51
CA TYR A 157 -10.76 -1.30 0.82
C TYR A 157 -11.47 -2.56 1.34
N ARG A 158 -11.25 -2.86 2.63
CA ARG A 158 -11.72 -4.09 3.31
C ARG A 158 -11.14 -5.41 2.81
N ARG A 159 -10.40 -5.41 1.70
CA ARG A 159 -9.73 -6.59 1.16
C ARG A 159 -8.24 -6.58 1.45
N PHE A 160 -7.60 -5.41 1.44
CA PHE A 160 -6.18 -5.22 1.69
C PHE A 160 -5.94 -4.01 2.60
N GLU A 161 -4.74 -3.91 3.19
CA GLU A 161 -4.35 -2.74 3.99
C GLU A 161 -4.18 -1.51 3.10
N THR A 162 -4.82 -0.39 3.45
CA THR A 162 -4.67 0.90 2.74
C THR A 162 -3.67 1.80 3.46
N ASP A 163 -4.13 2.68 4.36
CA ASP A 163 -3.26 3.53 5.18
C ASP A 163 -2.78 2.78 6.43
N PHE A 164 -1.62 2.13 6.32
CA PHE A 164 -0.95 1.51 7.45
C PHE A 164 0.10 2.41 8.13
N TRP A 165 0.37 3.62 7.62
CA TRP A 165 1.34 4.57 8.18
C TRP A 165 0.73 5.68 9.04
N LEU A 166 -0.59 5.75 9.13
CA LEU A 166 -1.35 6.76 9.87
C LEU A 166 -1.23 8.16 9.26
N THR A 167 -1.05 8.23 7.94
CA THR A 167 -0.97 9.51 7.24
C THR A 167 -2.25 10.32 7.34
N CYS A 168 -3.40 9.65 7.43
CA CYS A 168 -4.71 10.25 7.59
C CYS A 168 -4.89 11.00 8.93
N TYR A 169 -4.03 10.75 9.94
CA TYR A 169 -4.15 11.40 11.25
C TYR A 169 -4.08 12.91 11.15
N LYS A 170 -3.20 13.45 10.30
CA LYS A 170 -3.04 14.91 10.16
C LYS A 170 -4.35 15.57 9.76
N GLU A 171 -5.02 15.05 8.74
CA GLU A 171 -6.28 15.59 8.26
C GLU A 171 -7.42 15.28 9.24
N LEU A 172 -7.45 14.08 9.81
CA LEU A 172 -8.50 13.70 10.76
C LEU A 172 -8.46 14.57 12.02
N MET A 173 -7.26 14.85 12.55
CA MET A 173 -7.09 15.71 13.71
C MET A 173 -7.45 17.17 13.40
N ALA A 174 -7.19 17.66 12.18
CA ALA A 174 -7.69 18.97 11.77
C ALA A 174 -9.23 19.03 11.78
N GLN A 175 -9.92 17.96 11.34
CA GLN A 175 -11.38 17.88 11.44
C GLN A 175 -11.87 17.78 12.88
N VAL A 176 -11.15 17.06 13.74
CA VAL A 176 -11.44 16.98 15.19
C VAL A 176 -11.35 18.38 15.79
N ASP A 177 -10.25 19.09 15.56
CA ASP A 177 -10.04 20.43 16.10
C ASP A 177 -11.09 21.44 15.65
N GLU A 178 -11.64 21.29 14.43
CA GLU A 178 -12.70 22.16 13.90
C GLU A 178 -14.08 21.85 14.49
N LYS A 179 -14.40 20.57 14.68
CA LYS A 179 -15.79 20.12 14.93
C LYS A 179 -16.05 19.66 16.37
N VAL A 180 -15.01 19.34 17.13
CA VAL A 180 -15.12 18.79 18.48
C VAL A 180 -14.93 19.91 19.50
N SER A 181 -15.77 19.90 20.54
CA SER A 181 -15.70 20.91 21.60
C SER A 181 -14.41 20.77 22.43
N PRO A 182 -13.75 21.87 22.81
CA PRO A 182 -12.65 21.83 23.77
C PRO A 182 -13.06 21.15 25.08
N GLY A 183 -12.14 20.39 25.67
CA GLY A 183 -12.34 19.56 26.86
C GLY A 183 -12.76 18.12 26.55
N SER A 184 -13.02 17.78 25.28
CA SER A 184 -13.38 16.41 24.89
C SER A 184 -12.20 15.44 25.02
N THR A 185 -12.48 14.21 25.43
CA THR A 185 -11.50 13.12 25.49
C THR A 185 -11.56 12.29 24.20
N LEU A 186 -10.42 12.18 23.51
CA LEU A 186 -10.23 11.37 22.32
C LEU A 186 -9.32 10.18 22.66
N PHE A 187 -9.91 9.00 22.77
CA PHE A 187 -9.20 7.74 22.89
C PHE A 187 -8.65 7.31 21.53
N VAL A 188 -7.38 6.91 21.45
CA VAL A 188 -6.69 6.56 20.21
C VAL A 188 -6.17 5.13 20.28
N HIS A 189 -6.64 4.26 19.39
CA HIS A 189 -6.30 2.82 19.39
C HIS A 189 -4.83 2.52 19.08
N ARG A 190 -4.25 3.15 18.04
CA ARG A 190 -2.96 2.68 17.51
C ARG A 190 -1.74 3.48 17.98
N GLN A 191 -1.71 4.79 17.72
CA GLN A 191 -0.56 5.66 18.04
C GLN A 191 -1.04 7.01 18.62
N PRO A 192 -1.37 7.09 19.92
CA PRO A 192 -1.82 8.34 20.54
C PRO A 192 -0.81 9.48 20.41
N SER A 193 0.49 9.19 20.46
CA SER A 193 1.54 10.21 20.31
C SER A 193 1.53 10.92 18.94
N ILE A 194 1.16 10.22 17.86
CA ILE A 194 1.04 10.84 16.53
C ILE A 194 -0.21 11.73 16.47
N ALA A 195 -1.32 11.29 17.07
CA ALA A 195 -2.52 12.13 17.14
C ALA A 195 -2.28 13.39 17.97
N GLN A 196 -1.55 13.25 19.09
CA GLN A 196 -1.19 14.36 19.99
C GLN A 196 -0.37 15.46 19.30
N GLU A 197 0.50 15.10 18.36
CA GLU A 197 1.30 16.07 17.58
C GLU A 197 0.42 17.00 16.74
N TYR A 198 -0.78 16.55 16.33
CA TYR A 198 -1.71 17.31 15.52
C TYR A 198 -2.91 17.85 16.30
N ALA A 199 -3.03 17.54 17.60
CA ALA A 199 -4.17 17.92 18.41
C ALA A 199 -4.04 19.37 18.92
N SER A 200 -5.14 20.12 18.89
CA SER A 200 -5.22 21.40 19.59
C SER A 200 -5.14 21.20 21.12
N PRO A 201 -4.64 22.20 21.90
CA PRO A 201 -4.44 22.07 23.35
C PRO A 201 -5.72 21.75 24.16
N GLY A 202 -6.90 21.92 23.58
CA GLY A 202 -8.18 21.63 24.22
C GLY A 202 -8.63 20.17 24.13
N ILE A 203 -7.99 19.32 23.32
CA ILE A 203 -8.38 17.91 23.17
C ILE A 203 -7.51 17.04 24.07
N ILE A 204 -8.14 16.23 24.93
CA ILE A 204 -7.45 15.30 25.82
C ILE A 204 -7.23 13.99 25.06
N ILE A 205 -5.99 13.70 24.69
CA ILE A 205 -5.64 12.45 23.98
C ILE A 205 -5.33 11.35 24.99
N GLU A 206 -6.06 10.24 24.90
CA GLU A 206 -5.83 9.06 25.72
C GLU A 206 -5.53 7.84 24.84
N ARG A 207 -4.81 6.87 25.38
CA ARG A 207 -4.63 5.59 24.69
C ARG A 207 -5.89 4.76 24.84
N TYR A 208 -6.39 4.21 23.74
CA TYR A 208 -7.38 3.15 23.77
C TYR A 208 -6.69 1.78 23.82
N ASP A 209 -7.13 0.92 24.74
CA ASP A 209 -6.72 -0.48 24.82
C ASP A 209 -7.99 -1.36 24.79
N PRO A 210 -8.18 -2.22 23.77
CA PRO A 210 -9.33 -3.11 23.72
C PRO A 210 -9.45 -4.07 24.92
N GLU A 211 -8.33 -4.38 25.61
CA GLU A 211 -8.33 -5.28 26.77
C GLU A 211 -8.64 -4.56 28.10
N ASP A 212 -8.53 -3.22 28.11
CA ASP A 212 -8.81 -2.35 29.25
C ASP A 212 -9.56 -1.11 28.74
N ASP A 213 -10.80 -1.33 28.30
CA ASP A 213 -11.62 -0.27 27.70
C ASP A 213 -12.06 0.75 28.77
N ARG A 214 -11.46 1.94 28.71
CA ARG A 214 -11.72 3.07 29.60
C ARG A 214 -12.58 4.15 28.97
N THR A 215 -13.19 3.88 27.82
CA THR A 215 -14.11 4.82 27.18
C THR A 215 -15.37 5.02 28.03
N PHE A 216 -16.02 6.17 27.85
CA PHE A 216 -17.25 6.53 28.55
C PHE A 216 -18.22 7.26 27.60
N PRO A 217 -19.54 7.29 27.89
CA PRO A 217 -20.52 7.98 27.06
C PRO A 217 -20.12 9.43 26.78
N GLY A 218 -20.15 9.83 25.51
CA GLY A 218 -19.71 11.14 25.02
C GLY A 218 -18.20 11.27 24.78
N SER A 219 -17.40 10.27 25.13
CA SER A 219 -15.99 10.23 24.69
C SER A 219 -15.88 9.88 23.21
N LEU A 220 -14.78 10.29 22.60
CA LEU A 220 -14.48 10.02 21.20
C LEU A 220 -13.45 8.91 21.06
N LEU A 221 -13.55 8.12 20.00
CA LEU A 221 -12.66 7.00 19.72
C LEU A 221 -12.12 7.05 18.29
N LEU A 222 -10.82 7.33 18.16
CA LEU A 222 -10.08 7.31 16.90
C LEU A 222 -9.64 5.88 16.56
N LEU A 223 -10.14 5.38 15.44
CA LEU A 223 -9.83 4.07 14.89
C LEU A 223 -9.21 4.17 13.50
N VAL A 224 -8.55 3.09 13.10
CA VAL A 224 -7.94 2.93 11.77
C VAL A 224 -8.52 1.70 11.11
N THR A 225 -8.56 1.70 9.78
CA THR A 225 -9.14 0.57 9.03
C THR A 225 -8.16 -0.56 8.78
N ARG A 226 -6.89 -0.39 9.19
CA ARG A 226 -5.88 -1.45 9.21
C ARG A 226 -6.42 -2.67 9.95
N ALA A 227 -6.25 -3.85 9.35
CA ALA A 227 -6.77 -5.12 9.85
C ALA A 227 -8.29 -5.14 10.12
N ASN A 228 -9.05 -4.21 9.51
CA ASN A 228 -10.47 -3.99 9.77
C ASN A 228 -10.80 -3.78 11.26
N SER A 229 -9.87 -3.25 12.06
CA SER A 229 -10.04 -3.11 13.51
C SER A 229 -11.23 -2.23 13.91
N ASP A 230 -11.59 -1.28 13.05
CA ASP A 230 -12.74 -0.40 13.21
C ASP A 230 -14.10 -1.10 13.10
N LEU A 231 -14.15 -2.32 12.53
CA LEU A 231 -15.37 -3.13 12.49
C LEU A 231 -15.58 -3.94 13.77
N SER A 232 -14.50 -4.27 14.49
CA SER A 232 -14.58 -5.05 15.73
C SER A 232 -14.68 -4.18 16.98
N ILE A 233 -14.09 -2.98 16.95
CA ILE A 233 -14.05 -2.07 18.09
C ILE A 233 -15.26 -1.14 18.04
N HIS A 234 -16.12 -1.24 19.06
CA HIS A 234 -17.36 -0.46 19.19
C HIS A 234 -18.17 -0.43 17.87
N PRO A 235 -18.64 -1.59 17.36
CA PRO A 235 -19.26 -1.69 16.03
C PRO A 235 -20.51 -0.82 15.89
N ASP A 236 -21.28 -0.68 16.98
CA ASP A 236 -22.56 0.04 17.00
C ASP A 236 -22.41 1.54 17.27
N ALA A 237 -21.21 1.99 17.67
CA ALA A 237 -20.96 3.40 17.94
C ALA A 237 -20.99 4.23 16.63
N PRO A 238 -21.71 5.37 16.61
CA PRO A 238 -21.83 6.19 15.42
C PRO A 238 -20.47 6.75 14.97
N GLU A 239 -20.18 6.61 13.68
CA GLU A 239 -19.05 7.28 13.04
C GLU A 239 -19.40 8.75 12.79
N ILE A 240 -18.64 9.66 13.38
CA ILE A 240 -18.87 11.10 13.28
C ILE A 240 -17.90 11.80 12.31
N LEU A 241 -16.70 11.25 12.11
CA LEU A 241 -15.66 11.77 11.22
C LEU A 241 -14.94 10.62 10.52
N ASN A 242 -14.48 10.84 9.29
CA ASN A 242 -13.57 9.95 8.59
C ASN A 242 -12.67 10.71 7.63
N VAL A 243 -11.52 10.10 7.35
CA VAL A 243 -10.59 10.51 6.29
C VAL A 243 -10.30 9.30 5.43
N GLY A 244 -10.28 9.52 4.11
CA GLY A 244 -10.18 8.45 3.14
C GLY A 244 -10.17 9.00 1.71
N GLN A 245 -9.91 8.13 0.75
CA GLN A 245 -9.88 8.49 -0.67
C GLN A 245 -10.52 7.39 -1.51
N GLU A 246 -11.18 7.77 -2.62
CA GLU A 246 -11.86 6.84 -3.53
C GLU A 246 -12.89 5.91 -2.82
N GLY A 247 -13.54 6.40 -1.75
CA GLY A 247 -14.49 5.63 -0.95
C GLY A 247 -13.86 4.65 0.05
N ALA A 248 -12.52 4.52 0.06
CA ALA A 248 -11.81 3.79 1.10
C ALA A 248 -11.61 4.69 2.33
N LYS A 249 -11.99 4.21 3.52
CA LYS A 249 -11.67 4.92 4.77
C LYS A 249 -10.31 4.49 5.28
N PHE A 250 -9.50 5.42 5.74
CA PHE A 250 -8.16 5.20 6.28
C PHE A 250 -8.17 5.25 7.82
N CYS A 251 -8.77 6.30 8.36
CA CYS A 251 -9.09 6.43 9.78
C CYS A 251 -10.41 7.16 9.98
N LEU A 252 -10.98 7.00 11.16
CA LEU A 252 -12.28 7.51 11.54
C LEU A 252 -12.36 7.79 13.03
N VAL A 253 -13.32 8.62 13.43
CA VAL A 253 -13.69 8.85 14.82
C VAL A 253 -15.12 8.38 15.03
N LYS A 254 -15.33 7.59 16.08
CA LYS A 254 -16.65 7.23 16.60
C LYS A 254 -16.94 8.00 17.88
N GLU A 255 -18.20 8.31 18.13
CA GLU A 255 -18.66 8.81 19.42
C GLU A 255 -19.23 7.66 20.24
N ILE A 256 -18.79 7.53 21.50
CA ILE A 256 -19.24 6.47 22.38
C ILE A 256 -20.63 6.85 22.94
N PRO A 257 -21.66 6.03 22.73
CA PRO A 257 -23.05 6.34 23.12
C PRO A 257 -23.27 6.35 24.63
#